data_AF-A0A7W0FLC7-F1
#
_entry.id   AF-A0A7W0FLC7-F1
#
_cell.length_a   1.000
_cell.length_b   1.000
_cell.length_c   1.000
_cell.angle_alpha   90.00
_cell.angle_beta   90.00
_cell.angle_gamma   90.00
#
_symmetry.space_group_name_H-M   'P 1'
#
loop_
_entity.id
_entity.type
_entity.pdbx_description
1 polymer ?
#
loop_
_entity_poly.entity_id
_entity_poly.type
_entity_poly.pdbx_seq_one_letter_code
_entity_poly.pdbx_strand_id
1 'polypeptide(L)' 'TNNVAERALRPSVVHRKVIGCFRSDWGVKAFADLASLIDTAELAGIHAFQAILNLMGSPTKPLLPIS' A
#
# COMPACT_ATOMS: atom_id res chain seq x y z
N THR A 1 -2.21 1.79 23.16
CA THR A 1 -1.44 0.54 22.95
C THR A 1 -0.82 0.56 21.57
N ASN A 2 0.51 0.46 21.48
CA ASN A 2 1.36 0.73 20.31
C ASN A 2 1.21 -0.27 19.12
N ASN A 3 0.04 -0.87 18.95
CA ASN A 3 -0.18 -1.94 17.98
C ASN A 3 -0.15 -1.48 16.52
N VAL A 4 -0.48 -0.20 16.26
CA VAL A 4 -0.60 0.32 14.89
C VAL A 4 0.78 0.62 14.31
N ALA A 5 1.65 1.31 15.05
CA ALA A 5 2.99 1.61 14.58
C ALA A 5 3.85 0.34 14.41
N GLU A 6 3.74 -0.60 15.35
CA GLU A 6 4.41 -1.90 15.22
C GLU A 6 3.89 -2.72 14.03
N ARG A 7 2.59 -2.62 13.70
CA ARG A 7 2.02 -3.25 12.50
C ARG A 7 2.48 -2.58 11.21
N ALA A 8 2.56 -1.25 11.17
CA ALA A 8 3.03 -0.50 10.01
C ALA A 8 4.51 -0.81 9.65
N LEU A 9 5.31 -1.23 10.64
CA LEU A 9 6.71 -1.64 10.41
C LEU A 9 6.84 -3.08 9.89
N ARG A 10 5.88 -3.97 10.14
CA ARG A 10 5.93 -5.40 9.72
C ARG A 10 6.15 -5.60 8.21
N PRO A 11 5.49 -4.86 7.31
CA PRO A 11 5.74 -4.96 5.88
C PRO A 11 7.21 -4.70 5.51
N SER A 12 7.85 -3.73 6.15
CA SER A 12 9.24 -3.36 5.85
C SER A 12 10.25 -4.44 6.28
N VAL A 13 10.06 -5.06 7.45
CA VAL A 13 10.93 -6.15 7.93
C VAL A 13 10.72 -7.43 7.14
N VAL A 14 9.50 -7.76 6.72
CA VAL A 14 9.22 -8.89 5.83
C VAL A 14 9.84 -8.65 4.44
N HIS A 15 9.67 -7.45 3.88
CA HIS A 15 10.26 -7.09 2.59
C HIS A 15 11.79 -7.17 2.62
N ARG A 16 12.44 -6.67 3.68
CA ARG A 16 13.89 -6.82 3.90
C ARG A 16 14.31 -8.28 4.01
N LYS A 17 13.54 -9.10 4.74
CA LYS A 17 13.85 -10.51 4.97
C LYS A 17 13.72 -11.38 3.72
N VAL A 18 12.70 -11.12 2.89
CA VAL A 18 12.37 -11.96 1.74
C VAL A 18 13.08 -11.52 0.47
N ILE A 19 13.23 -10.20 0.26
CA ILE A 19 13.67 -9.63 -1.02
C ILE A 19 15.01 -8.87 -0.87
N GLY A 20 15.55 -8.77 0.35
CA GLY A 20 16.83 -8.12 0.62
C GLY A 20 16.76 -6.59 0.73
N CYS A 21 15.56 -6.01 0.80
CA CYS A 21 15.31 -4.55 0.81
C CYS A 21 15.59 -3.88 -0.55
N PHE A 22 15.12 -2.64 -0.73
CA PHE A 22 15.35 -1.87 -1.94
C PHE A 22 16.82 -1.43 -2.03
N ARG A 23 17.42 -1.60 -3.22
CA ARG A 23 18.78 -1.13 -3.53
C ARG A 23 18.81 0.26 -4.17
N SER A 24 17.66 0.91 -4.26
CA SER A 24 17.49 2.22 -4.88
C SER A 24 16.62 3.10 -3.99
N ASP A 25 17.03 4.35 -3.77
CA ASP A 25 16.26 5.36 -3.03
C ASP A 25 14.83 5.53 -3.55
N TRP A 26 14.67 5.45 -4.88
CA TRP A 26 13.35 5.51 -5.52
C TRP A 26 12.42 4.38 -5.06
N GLY A 27 12.94 3.16 -4.95
CA GLY A 27 12.15 2.00 -4.51
C GLY A 27 11.74 2.07 -3.04
N VAL A 28 12.61 2.64 -2.20
CA VAL A 28 12.29 2.91 -0.78
C VAL A 28 11.12 3.89 -0.66
N LYS A 29 11.17 5.00 -1.40
CA LYS A 29 10.10 6.00 -1.40
C LYS A 29 8.79 5.44 -1.94
N ALA A 30 8.81 4.77 -3.09
CA ALA A 30 7.62 4.17 -3.67
C ALA A 30 6.91 3.18 -2.73
N PHE A 31 7.68 2.38 -1.98
CA PHE A 31 7.11 1.45 -1.01
C PHE A 31 6.54 2.16 0.22
N ALA A 32 7.21 3.20 0.73
CA ALA A 32 6.71 4.01 1.83
C ALA A 32 5.41 4.72 1.44
N ASP A 33 5.34 5.29 0.25
CA ASP A 33 4.15 5.93 -0.30
C ASP A 33 2.99 4.92 -0.41
N LEU A 34 3.26 3.73 -0.96
CA LEU A 34 2.25 2.66 -1.07
C LEU A 34 1.74 2.21 0.31
N ALA A 35 2.64 1.99 1.27
CA ALA A 35 2.25 1.61 2.63
C ALA A 35 1.39 2.69 3.29
N SER A 36 1.76 3.97 3.11
CA SER A 36 1.00 5.11 3.62
C SER A 36 -0.38 5.21 2.98
N LEU A 37 -0.50 4.94 1.67
CA LEU A 37 -1.78 4.95 0.96
C LEU A 37 -2.71 3.84 1.45
N ILE A 38 -2.17 2.64 1.67
CA ILE A 38 -2.94 1.50 2.20
C ILE A 38 -3.46 1.82 3.60
N ASP A 39 -2.60 2.34 4.48
CA ASP A 39 -2.98 2.71 5.85
C ASP A 39 -4.05 3.83 5.85
N THR A 40 -3.89 4.82 4.97
CA THR A 40 -4.90 5.89 4.78
C THR A 40 -6.23 5.33 4.24
N ALA A 41 -6.18 4.36 3.33
CA ALA A 41 -7.36 3.71 2.78
C ALA A 41 -8.11 2.88 3.85
N GLU A 42 -7.37 2.12 4.67
CA GLU A 42 -7.94 1.37 5.80
C GLU A 42 -8.61 2.32 6.81
N LEU A 43 -7.97 3.45 7.14
CA LEU A 43 -8.55 4.48 8.01
C LEU A 43 -9.82 5.12 7.41
N ALA A 44 -9.86 5.29 6.08
CA ALA A 44 -11.04 5.80 5.38
C ALA A 44 -12.15 4.74 5.19
N GLY A 45 -11.92 3.49 5.59
CA GLY A 45 -12.85 2.38 5.34
C GLY A 45 -12.95 1.99 3.86
N ILE A 46 -11.97 2.39 3.05
CA ILE A 46 -11.92 2.17 1.61
C ILE A 46 -10.98 1.00 1.34
N HIS A 47 -11.41 0.04 0.52
CA HIS A 47 -10.56 -1.09 0.15
C HIS A 47 -9.27 -0.58 -0.54
N ALA A 48 -8.10 -1.10 -0.14
CA ALA A 48 -6.79 -0.64 -0.63
C ALA A 48 -6.70 -0.60 -2.17
N PHE A 49 -7.31 -1.57 -2.85
CA PHE A 49 -7.37 -1.58 -4.32
C PHE A 49 -8.12 -0.37 -4.90
N GLN A 50 -9.23 0.04 -4.27
CA GLN A 50 -10.02 1.20 -4.68
C GLN A 50 -9.23 2.50 -4.46
N ALA A 51 -8.47 2.59 -3.38
CA ALA A 51 -7.64 3.77 -3.09
C ALA A 51 -6.49 3.91 -4.10
N ILE A 52 -5.84 2.81 -4.49
CA ILE A 52 -4.82 2.80 -5.54
C ILE A 52 -5.43 3.22 -6.88
N LEU A 53 -6.61 2.69 -7.24
CA LEU A 53 -7.32 3.10 -8.46
C LEU A 53 -7.66 4.59 -8.46
N ASN A 54 -8.15 5.13 -7.35
CA ASN A 54 -8.45 6.55 -7.24
C ASN A 54 -7.20 7.43 -7.41
N LEU A 55 -6.05 6.99 -6.88
CA LEU A 55 -4.78 7.71 -7.03
C LEU A 55 -4.28 7.70 -8.48
N MET A 56 -4.46 6.60 -9.20
CA MET A 56 -4.05 6.48 -10.61
C MET A 56 -4.99 7.22 -11.59
N GLY A 57 -6.06 7.84 -11.11
CA GLY A 57 -7.08 8.53 -11.91
C GLY A 57 -8.28 7.65 -12.24
N SER A 58 -9.38 8.27 -12.67
CA SER A 58 -10.66 7.57 -12.93
C SER A 58 -10.45 6.33 -13.81
N PRO A 59 -10.87 5.13 -13.37
CA PRO A 59 -10.77 3.95 -14.21
C PRO A 59 -11.64 4.15 -15.45
N THR A 60 -11.00 4.32 -16.60
CA THR A 60 -11.67 4.41 -17.91
C THR A 60 -12.29 3.08 -18.37
N LYS A 61 -12.19 2.02 -17.54
CA LYS A 61 -12.88 0.75 -17.72
C LYS A 61 -13.72 0.44 -16.48
N PRO A 62 -15.04 0.25 -16.62
CA PRO A 62 -15.82 -0.37 -15.56
C PRO A 62 -15.19 -1.73 -15.27
N LEU A 63 -14.89 -2.00 -13.99
CA LEU A 63 -14.51 -3.34 -13.55
C LEU A 63 -15.72 -4.23 -13.87
N LEU A 64 -15.50 -5.22 -14.74
CA LEU A 64 -16.56 -6.11 -15.21
C LEU A 64 -17.27 -6.72 -13.99
N PRO A 65 -18.61 -6.79 -14.00
CA PRO A 65 -19.35 -7.42 -12.92
C PRO A 65 -18.89 -8.88 -12.80
N ILE A 66 -18.45 -9.24 -11.61
CA ILE A 66 -18.13 -10.62 -11.26
C ILE A 66 -19.48 -11.33 -11.19
N SER A 67 -19.75 -12.19 -12.18
CA SER A 67 -20.90 -13.11 -12.17
C SER A 67 -20.66 -14.29 -11.24
#